data_AF-A0AB73BKM0-F1
#
_entry.id   AF-A0AB73BKM0-F1
#
_cell.length_a   1.000
_cell.length_b   1.000
_cell.length_c   1.000
_cell.angle_alpha   90.00
_cell.angle_beta   90.00
_cell.angle_gamma   90.00
#
_symmetry.space_group_name_H-M   'P 1'
#
loop_
_entity.id
_entity.type
_entity.pdbx_description
1 polymer ?
#
loop_
_entity_poly.entity_id
_entity_poly.type
_entity_poly.pdbx_seq_one_letter_code
_entity_poly.pdbx_strand_id
1 'polypeptide(L)'
;MGFGGISIWQLLIVLAIIVLLFGTKKLRGMGGDLGGAVKGFKKAMSDEKSTEQDTTEQIQKSENAAPNDPANAEKTKDSNKV
;
A
#
# COMPACT_ATOMS: atom_id res chain seq x y z
N MET A 1 -16.93 27.02 16.55
CA MET A 1 -15.68 26.37 17.02
C MET A 1 -15.28 25.28 16.02
N GLY A 2 -14.87 25.69 14.82
CA GLY A 2 -14.48 24.75 13.76
C GLY A 2 -13.08 24.19 13.97
N PHE A 3 -12.72 23.16 13.20
CA PHE A 3 -11.42 22.46 13.14
C PHE A 3 -10.17 23.33 12.90
N GLY A 4 -10.27 24.67 12.93
CA GLY A 4 -9.19 25.63 12.69
C GLY A 4 -8.10 25.71 13.76
N GLY A 5 -8.15 24.87 14.80
CA GLY A 5 -7.08 24.70 15.80
C GLY A 5 -6.25 23.43 15.63
N ILE A 6 -6.65 22.52 14.75
CA ILE A 6 -5.89 21.29 14.48
C ILE A 6 -4.85 21.62 13.43
N SER A 7 -3.67 22.04 13.90
CA SER A 7 -2.53 22.26 13.03
C SER A 7 -1.96 20.92 12.58
N ILE A 8 -1.36 20.92 11.39
CA ILE A 8 -0.79 19.75 10.72
C ILE A 8 0.24 19.05 11.61
N TRP A 9 0.94 19.82 12.46
CA TRP A 9 1.92 19.31 13.42
C TRP A 9 1.30 18.38 14.47
N GLN A 10 0.10 18.69 14.95
CA GLN A 10 -0.62 17.87 15.92
C GLN A 10 -1.09 16.57 15.27
N LEU A 11 -1.54 16.61 14.02
CA LEU A 11 -1.92 15.41 13.28
C LEU A 11 -0.74 14.44 13.09
N LEU A 12 0.47 14.95 12.80
CA LEU A 12 1.68 14.11 12.69
C LEU A 12 2.04 13.43 14.01
N ILE A 13 1.92 14.14 15.13
CA ILE A 13 2.18 13.59 16.47
C ILE A 13 1.16 12.48 16.80
N VAL A 14 -0.12 12.71 16.52
CA VAL A 14 -1.16 11.69 16.74
C VAL A 14 -0.95 10.48 15.83
N LEU A 15 -0.61 10.69 14.56
CA LEU A 15 -0.28 9.63 13.61
C LEU A 15 0.88 8.77 14.14
N ALA A 16 1.95 9.39 14.64
CA ALA A 16 3.11 8.69 15.18
C ALA A 16 2.72 7.76 16.35
N ILE A 17 1.86 8.22 17.25
CA ILE A 17 1.36 7.41 18.38
C ILE A 17 0.56 6.21 17.85
N ILE A 18 -0.35 6.42 16.89
CA ILE A 18 -1.13 5.33 16.30
C ILE A 18 -0.21 4.30 15.65
N VAL A 19 0.81 4.74 14.89
CA VAL A 19 1.77 3.84 14.26
C VAL A 19 2.56 3.03 15.30
N LEU A 20 2.92 3.63 16.44
CA LEU A 20 3.61 2.93 17.53
C LEU A 20 2.72 1.92 18.25
N LEU A 21 1.44 2.24 18.47
CA LEU A 21 0.48 1.33 19.14
C LEU A 21 0.13 0.12 18.28
N PHE A 22 -0.18 0.35 17.00
CA PHE A 22 -0.61 -0.71 16.09
C PHE A 22 0.58 -1.41 15.41
N GLY A 23 1.75 -0.77 15.39
CA GLY A 23 2.94 -1.22 14.68
C GLY A 23 2.83 -1.06 13.16
N THR A 24 3.97 -0.86 12.50
CA THR A 24 4.03 -0.67 11.04
C THR A 24 3.60 -1.91 10.24
N LYS A 25 3.68 -3.12 10.83
CA LYS A 25 3.34 -4.38 10.16
C LYS A 25 1.83 -4.52 9.90
N LYS A 26 0.98 -4.11 10.85
CA LYS A 26 -0.49 -4.09 10.69
C LYS A 26 -0.92 -2.95 9.78
N LEU A 27 -0.32 -1.77 9.96
CA LEU A 27 -0.61 -0.60 9.13
C LEU A 27 -0.22 -0.79 7.66
N ARG A 28 0.86 -1.50 7.36
CA ARG A 28 1.28 -1.76 5.97
C ARG A 28 0.40 -2.78 5.26
N GLY A 29 -0.07 -3.81 5.97
CA GLY A 29 -1.03 -4.77 5.41
C GLY A 29 -2.35 -4.08 5.07
N MET A 30 -3.01 -3.49 6.07
CA MET A 30 -4.32 -2.85 5.87
C MET A 30 -4.21 -1.54 5.06
N GLY A 31 -3.12 -0.80 5.21
CA GLY A 31 -2.88 0.44 4.47
C GLY A 31 -2.54 0.22 3.00
N GLY A 32 -2.00 -0.95 2.62
CA GLY A 32 -1.83 -1.33 1.23
C GLY A 32 -3.17 -1.50 0.51
N ASP A 33 -4.09 -2.24 1.13
CA ASP A 33 -5.41 -2.52 0.57
C ASP A 33 -6.27 -1.24 0.50
N LEU A 34 -6.32 -0.49 1.60
CA LEU A 34 -7.06 0.78 1.66
C LEU A 34 -6.40 1.86 0.78
N GLY A 35 -5.07 1.93 0.77
CA GLY A 35 -4.32 2.86 -0.06
C GLY A 35 -4.48 2.58 -1.56
N GLY A 36 -4.54 1.30 -1.95
CA GLY A 36 -4.81 0.88 -3.32
C GLY A 36 -6.20 1.32 -3.80
N ALA A 37 -7.23 1.09 -2.98
CA ALA A 37 -8.60 1.52 -3.28
C ALA A 37 -8.71 3.04 -3.42
N VAL A 38 -8.12 3.80 -2.49
CA VAL A 38 -8.12 5.28 -2.54
C VAL A 38 -7.30 5.80 -3.73
N LYS A 39 -6.20 5.14 -4.11
CA LYS A 39 -5.40 5.50 -5.30
C LYS A 39 -6.21 5.33 -6.59
N GLY A 40 -6.95 4.24 -6.73
CA GLY A 40 -7.86 4.00 -7.86
C GLY A 40 -8.98 5.04 -7.92
N PHE A 41 -9.60 5.34 -6.78
CA PHE A 41 -10.62 6.40 -6.66
C PHE A 41 -10.08 7.77 -7.06
N LYS A 42 -8.91 8.18 -6.54
CA LYS A 42 -8.29 9.46 -6.93
C LYS A 42 -7.95 9.49 -8.41
N LYS A 43 -7.49 8.37 -8.99
CA LYS A 43 -7.16 8.29 -10.42
C LYS A 43 -8.41 8.45 -11.28
N ALA A 44 -9.49 7.71 -11.01
CA ALA A 44 -10.76 7.84 -11.73
C ALA A 44 -11.35 9.26 -11.62
N MET A 45 -11.33 9.84 -10.41
CA MET A 45 -11.84 11.20 -10.18
C MET A 45 -10.94 12.30 -10.77
N SER A 46 -9.66 12.01 -10.99
CA SER A 46 -8.77 12.92 -11.73
C SER A 46 -8.93 12.75 -13.24
N ASP A 47 -9.21 11.55 -13.74
CA ASP A 47 -9.43 11.23 -15.15
C ASP A 47 -10.69 11.92 -15.72
N GLU A 48 -11.79 11.91 -14.94
CA GLU A 48 -12.99 12.71 -15.27
C GLU A 48 -12.71 14.22 -15.31
N LYS A 49 -11.74 14.70 -14.54
CA LYS A 49 -11.35 16.13 -14.52
C LYS A 49 -10.29 16.47 -15.58
N SER A 50 -9.55 15.46 -16.07
CA SER A 50 -8.44 15.59 -17.01
C SER A 50 -8.79 15.20 -18.45
N THR A 51 -10.06 14.94 -18.76
CA THR A 51 -10.55 14.71 -20.14
C THR A 51 -10.36 15.92 -21.09
N GLU A 52 -9.70 17.00 -20.65
CA GLU A 52 -9.22 18.07 -21.53
C GLU A 52 -7.74 18.00 -21.89
N GLN A 53 -6.86 17.27 -21.18
CA GLN A 53 -5.43 17.19 -21.53
C GLN A 53 -4.76 15.87 -21.13
N ASP A 54 -4.24 15.17 -22.13
CA ASP A 54 -3.14 14.20 -22.07
C ASP A 54 -3.42 12.77 -21.57
N THR A 55 -3.93 11.97 -22.51
CA THR A 55 -3.63 10.54 -22.65
C THR A 55 -2.12 10.34 -22.71
N THR A 56 -1.43 9.98 -21.62
CA THR A 56 -0.20 9.14 -21.58
C THR A 56 0.34 9.05 -20.15
N GLU A 57 0.91 7.88 -19.82
CA GLU A 57 1.76 7.56 -18.67
C GLU A 57 1.14 6.77 -17.49
N GLN A 58 1.70 5.56 -17.35
CA GLN A 58 1.90 4.82 -16.09
C GLN A 58 0.87 3.72 -15.75
N ILE A 59 0.81 2.72 -16.63
CA ILE A 59 0.63 1.31 -16.23
C ILE A 59 1.93 0.57 -16.52
N GLN A 60 3.03 0.99 -15.90
CA GLN A 60 4.25 0.19 -15.80
C GLN A 60 4.75 0.30 -14.36
N LYS A 61 5.20 -0.83 -13.81
CA LYS A 61 5.75 -1.04 -12.47
C LYS A 61 4.78 -1.51 -11.38
N SER A 62 4.42 -2.80 -11.46
CA SER A 62 4.55 -3.71 -10.30
C SER A 62 4.55 -5.17 -10.75
N GLU A 63 5.45 -5.52 -11.67
CA GLU A 63 6.05 -6.86 -11.71
C GLU A 63 7.47 -6.69 -11.16
N ASN A 64 7.93 -7.64 -10.33
CA ASN A 64 9.22 -7.70 -9.62
C ASN A 64 9.33 -6.96 -8.26
N ALA A 65 8.94 -7.68 -7.19
CA ALA A 65 9.74 -7.73 -5.97
C ALA A 65 9.88 -9.21 -5.55
N ALA A 66 11.13 -9.64 -5.51
CA ALA A 66 11.66 -11.00 -5.49
C ALA A 66 11.23 -11.89 -4.29
N PRO A 67 11.45 -13.22 -4.39
CA PRO A 67 11.12 -14.20 -3.36
C PRO A 67 12.13 -14.13 -2.22
N ASN A 68 11.63 -14.04 -0.98
CA ASN A 68 12.45 -14.15 0.23
C ASN A 68 11.97 -15.39 0.98
N ASP A 69 12.43 -16.55 0.55
CA ASP A 69 12.50 -17.74 1.37
C ASP A 69 13.86 -17.71 2.08
N PRO A 70 13.89 -17.76 3.41
CA PRO A 70 14.63 -18.87 3.98
C PRO A 70 13.91 -19.52 5.15
N ALA A 71 13.82 -20.85 5.05
CA ALA A 71 13.73 -21.83 6.13
C ALA A 71 12.34 -22.02 6.76
N ASN A 72 11.68 -23.14 6.41
CA ASN A 72 11.73 -24.37 7.23
C ASN A 72 10.61 -25.35 6.81
N ALA A 73 10.99 -26.62 6.70
CA ALA A 73 10.15 -27.81 6.69
C ALA A 73 9.25 -28.06 5.46
N GLU A 74 9.68 -28.95 4.55
CA GLU A 74 9.16 -30.32 4.62
C GLU A 74 9.93 -31.30 3.73
N LYS A 75 10.29 -32.40 4.39
CA LYS A 75 10.72 -33.70 3.89
C LYS A 75 9.70 -34.23 2.87
N THR A 76 10.13 -34.66 1.68
CA THR A 76 9.73 -35.93 1.06
C THR A 76 10.71 -36.30 -0.04
N LYS A 77 11.55 -37.29 0.27
CA LYS A 77 12.32 -38.08 -0.67
C LYS A 77 11.38 -39.17 -1.16
N ASP A 78 10.81 -39.05 -2.36
CA ASP A 78 10.15 -40.17 -3.02
C ASP A 78 10.13 -40.03 -4.56
N SER A 79 10.90 -40.91 -5.20
CA SER A 79 10.51 -41.77 -6.34
C SER A 79 9.85 -41.16 -7.59
N ASN A 80 10.63 -40.98 -8.67
CA ASN A 80 10.22 -41.30 -10.06
C ASN A 80 11.46 -41.24 -10.99
N LYS A 81 12.14 -42.36 -11.27
CA LYS A 81 11.97 -43.20 -12.48
C LYS A 81 11.83 -42.40 -13.78
N VAL A 82 12.93 -42.33 -14.55
CA VAL A 82 13.04 -42.75 -15.97
C VAL A 82 14.50 -42.96 -16.30
#